data_AF-A0A1B6JSZ5-F1
#
_entry.id   AF-A0A1B6JSZ5-F1
#
_cell.length_a   1.000
_cell.length_b   1.000
_cell.length_c   1.000
_cell.angle_alpha   90.00
_cell.angle_beta   90.00
_cell.angle_gamma   90.00
#
_symmetry.space_group_name_H-M   'P 1'
#
loop_
_entity.id
_entity.type
_entity.pdbx_description
1 polymer ?
#
loop_
_entity_poly.entity_id
_entity_poly.type
_entity_poly.pdbx_seq_one_letter_code
_entity_poly.pdbx_strand_id
1 'polypeptide(L)'
;MQYMVFLLNAVFLLHIKVEAKTIGYFWHLTDIHWDPNYNTKDHNCLRVGSSGPRGKYGEHSCDSPWSLVQSAAEAMANKQRDDIEFILWTGDSLTNSRNINKMAAL
;
A
#
# COMPACT_ATOMS: atom_id res chain seq x y z
N MET A 1 -54.49 20.06 -12.41
CA MET A 1 -53.37 20.83 -11.82
C MET A 1 -52.82 20.20 -10.55
N GLN A 2 -53.65 19.84 -9.55
CA GLN A 2 -53.18 19.28 -8.26
C GLN A 2 -52.29 18.03 -8.40
N TYR A 3 -52.68 17.05 -9.21
CA TYR A 3 -51.92 15.80 -9.41
C TYR A 3 -50.53 16.02 -10.01
N MET A 4 -50.39 17.00 -10.88
CA MET A 4 -49.11 17.33 -11.53
C MET A 4 -48.12 17.91 -10.52
N VAL A 5 -48.61 18.71 -9.56
CA VAL A 5 -47.83 19.25 -8.46
C VAL A 5 -47.40 18.14 -7.49
N PHE A 6 -48.28 17.18 -7.19
CA PHE A 6 -47.93 16.02 -6.37
C PHE A 6 -46.87 15.14 -7.03
N LEU A 7 -46.99 14.88 -8.33
CA LEU A 7 -45.98 14.12 -9.09
C LEU A 7 -44.64 14.84 -9.13
N LEU A 8 -44.63 16.15 -9.36
CA LEU A 8 -43.42 16.98 -9.33
C LEU A 8 -42.74 16.94 -7.95
N ASN A 9 -43.50 17.06 -6.86
CA ASN A 9 -42.94 16.98 -5.51
C ASN A 9 -42.43 15.57 -5.16
N ALA A 10 -43.13 14.52 -5.58
CA ALA A 10 -42.68 13.14 -5.39
C ALA A 10 -41.38 12.87 -6.15
N VAL A 11 -41.26 13.35 -7.39
CA VAL A 11 -40.03 13.27 -8.19
C VAL A 11 -38.91 14.09 -7.52
N PHE A 12 -39.21 15.29 -7.02
CA PHE A 12 -38.22 16.13 -6.32
C PHE A 12 -37.69 15.46 -5.05
N LEU A 13 -38.57 14.84 -4.24
CA LEU A 13 -38.20 14.09 -3.04
C LEU A 13 -37.42 12.81 -3.36
N LEU A 14 -37.72 12.14 -4.48
CA LEU A 14 -36.94 10.98 -4.97
C LEU A 14 -35.52 11.36 -5.43
N HIS A 15 -35.27 12.63 -5.77
CA HIS A 15 -33.96 13.12 -6.20
C HIS A 15 -33.10 13.66 -5.04
N ILE A 16 -33.66 13.91 -3.85
CA ILE A 16 -32.87 14.29 -2.68
C ILE A 16 -32.27 13.02 -2.07
N LYS A 17 -31.18 12.54 -2.66
CA LYS A 17 -30.26 11.65 -1.96
C LYS A 17 -29.54 12.47 -0.89
N VAL A 18 -29.97 12.34 0.36
CA VAL A 18 -29.13 12.78 1.49
C VAL A 18 -28.01 11.75 1.61
N GLU A 19 -26.88 12.04 0.96
CA GLU A 19 -25.68 11.24 1.10
C GLU A 19 -25.11 11.53 2.50
N ALA A 20 -25.22 10.54 3.39
CA ALA A 20 -24.58 10.63 4.69
C ALA A 20 -23.08 10.74 4.47
N LYS A 21 -22.47 11.82 4.97
CA LYS A 21 -21.02 12.03 4.86
C LYS A 21 -20.28 10.88 5.54
N THR A 22 -19.67 10.02 4.74
CA THR A 22 -18.81 8.94 5.23
C THR A 22 -17.47 9.52 5.69
N ILE A 23 -16.85 8.87 6.68
CA ILE A 23 -15.48 9.20 7.09
C ILE A 23 -14.55 8.60 6.04
N GLY A 24 -13.74 9.42 5.39
CA GLY A 24 -12.68 8.95 4.48
C GLY A 24 -11.43 8.52 5.25
N TYR A 25 -10.74 7.50 4.73
CA TYR A 25 -9.49 6.95 5.24
C TYR A 25 -8.44 6.90 4.12
N PHE A 26 -7.18 6.74 4.50
CA PHE A 26 -6.08 6.56 3.55
C PHE A 26 -5.04 5.60 4.11
N TRP A 27 -4.31 4.93 3.21
CA TRP A 27 -3.13 4.14 3.57
C TRP A 27 -1.90 5.03 3.62
N HIS A 28 -1.01 4.80 4.59
CA HIS A 28 0.30 5.46 4.65
C HIS A 28 1.42 4.40 4.57
N LEU A 29 2.28 4.54 3.57
CA LEU A 29 3.42 3.67 3.30
C LEU A 29 4.70 4.49 3.32
N THR A 30 5.77 3.89 3.83
CA THR A 30 7.11 4.48 3.87
C THR A 30 8.14 3.37 3.99
N ASP A 31 9.41 3.68 3.70
CA ASP A 31 10.56 2.86 4.09
C ASP A 31 10.43 1.38 3.69
N ILE A 32 10.01 1.14 2.45
CA ILE A 32 9.85 -0.23 1.95
C ILE A 32 11.21 -0.93 1.93
N HIS A 33 12.29 -0.21 1.61
CA HIS A 33 13.66 -0.74 1.56
C HIS A 33 13.73 -2.09 0.84
N TRP A 34 13.35 -2.15 -0.43
CA TRP A 34 13.43 -3.41 -1.17
C TRP A 34 14.89 -3.81 -1.44
N ASP A 35 15.26 -5.03 -1.03
CA ASP A 35 16.56 -5.66 -1.30
C ASP A 35 16.44 -6.71 -2.43
N PRO A 36 16.94 -6.41 -3.65
CA PRO A 36 16.94 -7.36 -4.76
C PRO A 36 17.93 -8.52 -4.56
N ASN A 37 18.86 -8.43 -3.61
CA ASN A 37 19.83 -9.48 -3.30
C ASN A 37 19.41 -10.35 -2.12
N TYR A 38 18.23 -10.11 -1.52
CA TYR A 38 17.75 -10.94 -0.43
C TYR A 38 17.53 -12.37 -0.93
N ASN A 39 18.22 -13.33 -0.30
CA ASN A 39 18.14 -14.73 -0.67
C ASN A 39 18.14 -15.61 0.59
N THR A 40 17.16 -16.50 0.68
CA THR A 40 16.99 -17.43 1.80
C THR A 40 17.98 -18.59 1.78
N LYS A 41 18.43 -19.03 0.59
CA LYS A 41 19.36 -20.16 0.38
C LYS A 41 20.81 -19.76 0.64
N ASP A 42 21.21 -18.64 0.04
CA ASP A 42 22.61 -18.21 0.08
C ASP A 42 22.91 -17.31 1.29
N HIS A 43 21.91 -17.11 2.15
CA HIS A 43 22.01 -16.24 3.33
C HIS A 43 22.62 -14.89 2.96
N ASN A 44 22.15 -14.32 1.86
CA ASN A 44 22.62 -13.05 1.33
C ASN A 44 21.56 -11.97 1.51
N CYS A 45 22.02 -10.79 1.92
CA CYS A 45 21.33 -9.51 1.82
C CYS A 45 22.40 -8.42 1.84
N LEU A 46 22.10 -7.21 1.37
CA LEU A 46 23.12 -6.16 1.20
C LEU A 46 23.73 -5.64 2.51
N ARG A 47 23.12 -5.97 3.66
CA ARG A 47 23.66 -5.61 4.97
C ARG A 47 24.66 -6.66 5.45
N VAL A 48 25.91 -6.21 5.57
CA VAL A 48 27.04 -6.98 6.10
C VAL A 48 26.80 -7.27 7.59
N GLY A 49 26.84 -8.55 7.99
CA GLY A 49 26.86 -8.96 9.40
C GLY A 49 25.74 -9.89 9.86
N SER A 50 24.84 -10.32 8.98
CA SER A 50 23.70 -11.16 9.36
C SER A 50 24.02 -12.66 9.29
N SER A 51 24.47 -13.20 10.42
CA SER A 51 24.66 -14.64 10.65
C SER A 51 23.40 -15.25 11.26
N GLY A 52 22.41 -15.60 10.43
CA GLY A 52 21.17 -16.22 10.88
C GLY A 52 20.36 -16.87 9.76
N PRO A 53 19.50 -17.86 10.06
CA PRO A 53 18.57 -18.43 9.10
C PRO A 53 17.63 -17.35 8.58
N ARG A 54 17.51 -17.24 7.26
CA ARG A 54 16.68 -16.22 6.62
C ARG A 54 15.29 -16.77 6.30
N GLY A 55 14.26 -16.07 6.78
CA GLY A 55 12.88 -16.44 6.53
C GLY A 55 12.38 -15.99 5.15
N LYS A 56 11.26 -16.56 4.69
CA LYS A 56 10.59 -16.17 3.44
C LYS A 56 10.31 -14.66 3.39
N TYR A 57 9.92 -14.06 4.51
CA TYR A 57 9.48 -12.67 4.59
C TYR A 57 10.52 -11.71 5.17
N GLY A 58 11.75 -12.16 5.38
CA GLY A 58 12.81 -11.29 5.88
C GLY A 58 13.58 -11.88 7.04
N GLU A 59 14.56 -11.09 7.47
CA GLU A 59 15.39 -11.27 8.65
C GLU A 59 15.65 -9.84 9.16
N HIS A 60 15.68 -9.65 10.48
CA HIS A 60 15.64 -8.31 11.09
C HIS A 60 16.85 -7.43 10.78
N SER A 61 17.97 -8.01 10.39
CA SER A 61 19.19 -7.29 10.01
C SER A 61 19.35 -7.12 8.50
N CYS A 62 18.33 -7.46 7.70
CA CYS A 62 18.27 -7.22 6.27
C CYS A 62 17.16 -6.22 5.92
N ASP A 63 17.30 -5.60 4.74
CA ASP A 63 16.22 -4.84 4.11
C ASP A 63 15.16 -5.82 3.51
N SER A 64 14.00 -5.31 3.12
CA SER A 64 12.81 -6.10 2.79
C SER A 64 12.96 -6.95 1.52
N PRO A 65 12.67 -8.27 1.57
CA PRO A 65 12.55 -9.06 0.35
C PRO A 65 11.27 -8.71 -0.42
N TRP A 66 11.27 -8.99 -1.73
CA TRP A 66 10.09 -8.80 -2.58
C TRP A 66 8.84 -9.51 -2.05
N SER A 67 9.01 -10.69 -1.45
CA SER A 67 7.94 -11.45 -0.81
C SER A 67 7.23 -10.70 0.33
N LEU A 68 7.96 -9.89 1.10
CA LEU A 68 7.38 -9.06 2.16
C LEU A 68 6.61 -7.88 1.56
N VAL A 69 7.19 -7.22 0.55
CA VAL A 69 6.55 -6.11 -0.18
C VAL A 69 5.23 -6.57 -0.79
N GLN A 70 5.23 -7.71 -1.48
CA GLN A 70 4.04 -8.30 -2.06
C GLN A 70 3.01 -8.66 -0.99
N SER A 71 3.44 -9.29 0.12
CA SER A 71 2.53 -9.65 1.21
C SER A 71 1.87 -8.42 1.86
N ALA A 72 2.58 -7.30 1.96
CA ALA A 72 2.03 -6.06 2.49
C ALA A 72 0.99 -5.46 1.54
N ALA A 73 1.30 -5.41 0.24
CA ALA A 73 0.37 -4.95 -0.80
C ALA A 73 -0.91 -5.82 -0.85
N GLU A 74 -0.76 -7.15 -0.78
CA GLU A 74 -1.89 -8.09 -0.69
C GLU A 74 -2.72 -7.85 0.58
N ALA A 75 -2.07 -7.61 1.73
CA ALA A 75 -2.78 -7.32 2.96
C ALA A 75 -3.59 -6.01 2.90
N MET A 76 -3.06 -4.98 2.23
CA MET A 76 -3.79 -3.73 1.97
C MET A 76 -4.96 -3.96 1.02
N ALA A 77 -4.74 -4.66 -0.09
CA ALA A 77 -5.78 -4.97 -1.07
C ALA A 77 -6.92 -5.78 -0.46
N ASN A 78 -6.60 -6.79 0.36
CA ASN A 78 -7.60 -7.63 1.04
C ASN A 78 -8.36 -6.89 2.15
N LYS A 79 -7.81 -5.79 2.68
CA LYS A 79 -8.47 -4.92 3.67
C LYS A 79 -9.04 -3.65 3.03
N GLN A 80 -9.00 -3.55 1.71
CA GLN A 80 -9.54 -2.39 1.01
C GLN A 80 -11.04 -2.27 1.31
N ARG A 81 -11.45 -1.05 1.65
CA ARG A 81 -12.85 -0.68 1.91
C ARG A 81 -13.23 0.48 0.99
N ASP A 82 -14.53 0.69 0.80
CA ASP A 82 -15.06 1.78 -0.04
C ASP A 82 -14.73 3.17 0.51
N ASP A 83 -14.35 3.27 1.78
CA ASP A 83 -14.00 4.51 2.47
C ASP A 83 -12.51 4.86 2.40
N ILE A 84 -11.68 4.07 1.72
CA ILE A 84 -10.25 4.35 1.51
C ILE A 84 -10.08 5.09 0.19
N GLU A 85 -9.65 6.36 0.26
CA GLU A 85 -9.67 7.28 -0.88
C GLU A 85 -8.34 7.33 -1.64
N PHE A 86 -7.21 7.20 -0.95
CA PHE A 86 -5.88 7.28 -1.56
C PHE A 86 -4.80 6.58 -0.72
N ILE A 87 -3.60 6.53 -1.31
CA ILE A 87 -2.39 6.01 -0.68
C ILE A 87 -1.37 7.15 -0.61
N LEU A 88 -0.90 7.47 0.59
CA LEU A 88 0.26 8.33 0.80
C LEU A 88 1.51 7.45 0.87
N TRP A 89 2.46 7.66 -0.04
CA TRP A 89 3.75 6.98 -0.02
C TRP A 89 4.89 7.99 0.08
N THR A 90 5.66 7.92 1.15
CA THR A 90 6.71 8.90 1.49
C THR A 90 8.13 8.50 1.11
N GLY A 91 8.30 7.45 0.30
CA GLY A 91 9.60 7.11 -0.30
C GLY A 91 10.41 6.05 0.45
N ASP A 92 11.74 6.17 0.34
CA ASP A 92 12.77 5.24 0.84
C ASP A 92 12.55 3.77 0.44
N SER A 93 12.47 3.57 -0.88
CA SER A 93 11.92 2.36 -1.49
C SER A 93 12.98 1.31 -1.86
N LEU A 94 14.22 1.74 -2.05
CA LEU A 94 15.32 0.87 -2.46
C LEU A 94 16.32 0.76 -1.32
N THR A 95 16.83 -0.45 -1.12
CA THR A 95 17.93 -0.69 -0.20
C THR A 95 19.10 0.28 -0.40
N ASN A 96 19.62 0.80 0.71
CA ASN A 96 20.78 1.68 0.69
C ASN A 96 22.06 0.86 0.47
N SER A 97 22.37 0.58 -0.80
CA SER A 97 23.61 -0.05 -1.19
C SER A 97 24.73 1.00 -1.17
N ARG A 98 25.78 0.77 -0.36
CA ARG A 98 27.04 1.57 -0.34
C ARG A 98 27.84 1.52 -1.66
N ASN A 99 27.23 1.08 -2.76
CA ASN A 99 27.77 1.06 -4.11
C ASN A 99 26.72 1.62 -5.08
N ILE A 100 26.69 2.95 -5.16
CA ILE A 100 25.73 3.78 -5.90
C ILE A 100 25.88 3.63 -7.43
N ASN A 101 26.76 2.74 -7.92
CA ASN A 101 27.08 2.62 -9.35
C ASN A 101 26.21 1.60 -10.13
N LYS A 102 25.12 1.07 -9.55
CA LYS A 102 24.30 0.06 -10.25
C LYS A 102 22.81 0.35 -10.41
N MET A 103 22.27 1.44 -9.85
CA MET A 103 20.81 1.67 -9.85
C MET A 103 20.41 3.10 -10.25
N ALA A 104 21.26 3.84 -10.96
CA ALA A 104 20.87 5.07 -11.65
C ALA A 104 20.50 4.75 -13.12
N ALA A 105 19.48 3.91 -13.33
CA ALA A 105 18.86 3.72 -14.64
C ALA A 105 17.51 3.00 -14.47
N LEU A 106 16.48 3.75 -14.07
CA LEU A 106 15.09 3.58 -14.50
C LEU A 106 14.49 4.98 -14.66
#